data_AF-A0A392T8C6-F1
#
_entry.id   AF-A0A392T8C6-F1
#
_cell.length_a   1.000
_cell.length_b   1.000
_cell.length_c   1.000
_cell.angle_alpha   90.00
_cell.angle_beta   90.00
_cell.angle_gamma   90.00
#
_symmetry.space_group_name_H-M   'P 1'
#
loop_
_entity.id
_entity.type
_entity.pdbx_description
1 polymer ?
#
loop_
_entity_poly.entity_id
_entity_poly.type
_entity_poly.pdbx_seq_one_letter_code
_entity_poly.pdbx_strand_id
1 'polypeptide(L)'
;RRRSPRRNSPPPRQNRRHSPVEEERHQGPLSRRIIDLQLPAGLEKPPAMNIYDGSTDPVDHIENIEAVLEYKNVRGSIKCKLFPTTLRKGAMT
;
A
#
# COMPACT_ATOMS: atom_id res chain seq x y z
N ARG A 1 -38.03 13.01 -51.15
CA ARG A 1 -38.15 11.69 -50.47
C ARG A 1 -36.88 10.89 -50.78
N ARG A 2 -36.29 10.19 -49.77
CA ARG A 2 -35.12 9.27 -49.82
C ARG A 2 -33.76 9.95 -49.55
N ARG A 3 -33.31 10.01 -48.28
CA ARG A 3 -32.56 9.02 -47.45
C ARG A 3 -31.07 8.95 -47.79
N SER A 4 -30.25 9.51 -46.90
CA SER A 4 -28.84 9.12 -46.65
C SER A 4 -28.82 7.72 -45.96
N PRO A 5 -27.69 6.98 -45.86
CA PRO A 5 -26.48 7.47 -45.18
C PRO A 5 -25.14 7.10 -45.83
N ARG A 6 -24.19 8.03 -45.66
CA ARG A 6 -22.76 7.79 -45.82
C ARG A 6 -22.34 6.62 -44.93
N ARG A 7 -21.52 5.76 -45.51
CA ARG A 7 -20.92 4.54 -44.96
C ARG A 7 -20.21 4.83 -43.62
N ASN A 8 -20.90 4.55 -42.52
CA ASN A 8 -20.32 4.48 -41.17
C ASN A 8 -19.30 3.34 -41.15
N SER A 9 -18.04 3.68 -41.38
CA SER A 9 -16.92 2.78 -41.07
C SER A 9 -16.63 2.97 -39.58
N PRO A 10 -16.72 1.93 -38.73
CA PRO A 10 -16.34 2.09 -37.33
C PRO A 10 -14.84 2.38 -37.27
N PRO A 11 -14.37 3.19 -36.29
CA PRO A 11 -12.94 3.41 -36.14
C PRO A 11 -12.26 2.06 -35.88
N PRO A 12 -10.99 1.89 -36.29
CA PRO A 12 -10.27 0.68 -35.92
C PRO A 12 -10.31 0.60 -34.40
N ARG A 13 -10.87 -0.50 -33.89
CA ARG A 13 -10.75 -0.88 -32.49
C ARG A 13 -9.26 -0.85 -32.21
N GLN A 14 -8.77 0.23 -31.60
CA GLN A 14 -7.54 0.17 -30.86
C GLN A 14 -7.79 -0.95 -29.87
N ASN A 15 -7.22 -2.11 -30.17
CA ASN A 15 -6.72 -2.99 -29.14
C ASN A 15 -5.77 -2.11 -28.32
N ARG A 16 -6.34 -1.28 -27.43
CA ARG A 16 -5.78 -1.08 -26.11
C ARG A 16 -5.75 -2.50 -25.58
N ARG A 17 -4.64 -3.18 -25.87
CA ARG A 17 -4.08 -4.18 -24.99
C ARG A 17 -4.01 -3.45 -23.66
N HIS A 18 -5.10 -3.50 -22.90
CA HIS A 18 -5.02 -3.50 -21.47
C HIS A 18 -4.14 -4.72 -21.20
N SER A 19 -2.84 -4.48 -21.16
CA SER A 19 -1.91 -5.44 -20.61
C SER A 19 -2.43 -5.71 -19.20
N PRO A 20 -2.83 -6.95 -18.86
CA PRO A 20 -3.19 -7.27 -17.47
C PRO A 20 -1.96 -7.30 -16.54
N VAL A 21 -0.82 -6.75 -16.99
CA VAL A 21 0.54 -7.07 -16.52
C VAL A 21 1.13 -5.98 -15.63
N GLU A 22 0.32 -5.04 -15.15
CA GLU A 22 0.75 -4.07 -14.13
C GLU A 22 -0.21 -4.01 -12.95
N GLU A 23 -1.30 -4.74 -13.08
CA GLU A 23 -2.27 -4.98 -12.04
C GLU A 23 -2.02 -6.34 -11.38
N GLU A 24 -0.75 -6.77 -11.34
CA GLU A 24 -0.25 -7.55 -10.22
C GLU A 24 -0.14 -6.60 -9.02
N ARG A 25 -1.32 -6.13 -8.61
CA ARG A 25 -1.55 -5.18 -7.52
C ARG A 25 -0.78 -5.72 -6.33
N HIS A 26 0.05 -4.89 -5.70
CA HIS A 26 0.71 -5.23 -4.45
C HIS A 26 -0.29 -5.96 -3.55
N GLN A 27 -0.06 -7.25 -3.27
CA GLN A 27 -1.00 -8.13 -2.56
C GLN A 27 -1.10 -7.80 -1.06
N GLY A 28 -0.84 -6.56 -0.67
CA GLY A 28 -0.79 -6.11 0.70
C GLY A 28 -1.61 -4.85 0.92
N PRO A 29 -1.88 -4.52 2.19
CA PRO A 29 -2.72 -3.37 2.55
C PRO A 29 -2.07 -2.01 2.24
N LEU A 30 -0.78 -1.99 1.88
CA LEU A 30 -0.02 -0.77 1.60
C LEU A 30 0.06 -0.50 0.10
N SER A 31 -0.17 0.76 -0.27
CA SER A 31 0.04 1.23 -1.65
C SER A 31 1.52 1.15 -2.05
N ARG A 32 1.79 1.03 -3.36
CA ARG A 32 3.15 1.01 -3.91
C ARG A 32 3.99 2.21 -3.47
N ARG A 33 3.36 3.38 -3.39
CA ARG A 33 4.00 4.61 -2.93
C ARG A 33 4.59 4.46 -1.53
N ILE A 34 3.95 3.71 -0.63
CA ILE A 34 4.45 3.46 0.73
C ILE A 34 5.54 2.38 0.70
N ILE A 35 5.32 1.31 -0.06
CA ILE A 35 6.29 0.19 -0.19
C ILE A 35 7.64 0.69 -0.70
N ASP A 36 7.65 1.59 -1.68
CA ASP A 36 8.86 2.06 -2.34
C ASP A 36 9.56 3.23 -1.59
N LEU A 37 9.05 3.68 -0.44
CA LEU A 37 9.71 4.75 0.34
C LEU A 37 11.10 4.33 0.81
N GLN A 38 12.10 5.16 0.60
CA GLN A 38 13.40 4.91 1.22
C GLN A 38 13.33 5.16 2.73
N LEU A 39 13.85 4.20 3.51
CA LEU A 39 13.96 4.35 4.95
C LEU A 39 15.19 5.21 5.28
N PRO A 40 15.07 6.19 6.18
CA PRO A 40 16.23 6.88 6.75
C PRO A 40 17.20 5.90 7.41
N ALA A 41 18.49 6.27 7.44
CA ALA A 41 19.52 5.49 8.11
C ALA A 41 19.14 5.25 9.59
N GLY A 42 19.34 4.02 10.08
CA GLY A 42 18.97 3.61 11.44
C GLY A 42 17.51 3.17 11.63
N LEU A 43 16.71 3.16 10.55
CA LEU A 43 15.34 2.62 10.52
C LEU A 43 15.19 1.36 9.67
N GLU A 44 16.29 0.82 9.16
CA GLU A 44 16.32 -0.43 8.37
C GLU A 44 15.85 -1.64 9.18
N LYS A 45 16.00 -1.58 10.51
CA LYS A 45 15.53 -2.60 11.44
C LYS A 45 14.16 -2.20 12.01
N PRO A 46 13.29 -3.18 12.28
CA PRO A 46 12.04 -2.94 12.98
C PRO A 46 12.24 -2.17 14.30
N PRO A 47 11.25 -1.38 14.73
CA PRO A 47 11.28 -0.74 16.04
C PRO A 47 11.48 -1.78 17.14
N ALA A 48 12.29 -1.46 18.15
CA ALA A 48 12.51 -2.33 19.31
C ALA A 48 11.27 -2.25 20.23
N MET A 49 10.24 -3.02 19.90
CA MET A 49 8.99 -3.13 20.64
C MET A 49 8.39 -4.54 20.49
N ASN A 50 7.40 -4.85 21.32
CA ASN A 50 6.70 -6.12 21.23
C ASN A 50 5.90 -6.23 19.92
N ILE A 51 5.88 -7.44 19.37
CA ILE A 51 5.09 -7.77 18.19
C ILE A 51 3.63 -7.96 18.60
N TYR A 52 2.72 -7.27 17.94
CA TYR A 52 1.28 -7.45 18.13
C TYR A 52 0.81 -8.74 17.50
N ASP A 53 0.23 -9.60 18.32
CA ASP A 53 -0.24 -10.92 17.92
C ASP A 53 -1.78 -11.03 17.86
N GLY A 54 -2.49 -9.93 18.13
CA GLY A 54 -3.95 -9.88 18.15
C GLY A 54 -4.57 -10.17 19.52
N SER A 55 -3.77 -10.39 20.57
CA SER A 55 -4.28 -10.69 21.91
C SER A 55 -4.49 -9.46 22.81
N THR A 56 -3.77 -8.37 22.54
CA THR A 56 -3.89 -7.10 23.28
C THR A 56 -4.83 -6.13 22.58
N ASP A 57 -5.14 -5.01 23.21
CA ASP A 57 -5.95 -3.97 22.58
C ASP A 57 -5.22 -3.35 21.36
N PRO A 58 -5.87 -3.23 20.19
CA PRO A 58 -5.25 -2.70 18.98
C PRO A 58 -5.01 -1.18 19.07
N VAL A 59 -5.80 -0.43 19.83
CA VAL A 59 -5.61 1.02 20.03
C VAL A 59 -4.37 1.24 20.87
N ASP A 60 -4.20 0.50 21.97
CA ASP A 60 -2.99 0.56 22.80
C ASP A 60 -1.73 0.22 21.98
N HIS A 61 -1.81 -0.76 21.07
CA HIS A 61 -0.70 -1.09 20.16
C HIS A 61 -0.37 0.06 19.21
N ILE A 62 -1.39 0.74 18.66
CA ILE A 62 -1.22 1.91 17.80
C ILE A 62 -0.56 3.05 18.57
N GLU A 63 -1.01 3.35 19.78
CA GLU A 63 -0.42 4.40 20.62
C GLU A 63 1.05 4.09 20.94
N ASN A 64 1.36 2.83 21.26
CA ASN A 64 2.71 2.40 21.56
C ASN A 64 3.65 2.54 20.34
N ILE A 65 3.24 2.08 19.15
CA ILE A 65 4.06 2.25 17.95
C ILE A 65 4.22 3.73 17.61
N GLU A 66 3.18 4.55 17.76
CA GLU A 66 3.29 5.99 17.51
C GLU A 66 4.31 6.66 18.43
N ALA A 67 4.29 6.34 19.72
CA ALA A 67 5.23 6.86 20.71
C ALA A 67 6.69 6.44 20.39
N VAL A 68 6.92 5.17 20.08
CA VAL A 68 8.25 4.64 19.72
C VAL A 68 8.78 5.31 18.45
N LEU A 69 7.93 5.50 17.45
CA LEU A 69 8.31 6.13 16.18
C LEU A 69 8.53 7.64 16.34
N GLU A 70 7.78 8.33 17.18
CA GLU A 70 7.99 9.75 17.46
C GLU A 70 9.33 10.00 18.18
N TYR A 71 9.72 9.12 19.12
CA TYR A 71 11.04 9.19 19.77
C TYR A 71 12.20 9.09 18.75
N LYS A 72 12.01 8.30 17.69
CA LYS A 72 12.96 8.18 16.58
C LYS A 72 12.79 9.26 15.50
N ASN A 73 11.97 10.29 15.77
CA ASN A 73 11.65 11.40 14.87
C ASN A 73 11.12 10.93 13.50
N VAL A 74 10.41 9.79 13.48
CA VAL A 74 9.81 9.22 12.27
C VAL A 74 8.48 9.90 12.01
N ARG A 75 8.24 10.32 10.77
CA ARG A 75 7.04 11.09 10.41
C ARG A 75 6.40 10.60 9.13
N GLY A 76 5.11 10.92 9.01
CA GLY A 76 4.33 10.71 7.79
C GLY A 76 4.29 9.25 7.34
N SER A 77 4.38 9.05 6.02
CA SER A 77 4.21 7.76 5.37
C SER A 77 5.29 6.72 5.74
N ILE A 78 6.40 7.13 6.36
CA ILE A 78 7.39 6.20 6.90
C ILE A 78 6.81 5.42 8.08
N LYS A 79 5.93 6.03 8.91
CA LYS A 79 5.23 5.31 9.98
C LYS A 79 4.42 4.14 9.41
N CYS A 80 3.69 4.38 8.31
CA CYS A 80 2.92 3.36 7.61
C CYS A 80 3.80 2.24 7.01
N LYS A 81 5.00 2.57 6.52
CA LYS A 81 5.95 1.56 6.01
C LYS A 81 6.48 0.66 7.13
N LEU A 82 6.67 1.20 8.33
CA LEU A 82 7.19 0.46 9.48
C LEU A 82 6.10 -0.34 10.22
N PHE A 83 4.84 0.10 10.19
CA PHE A 83 3.74 -0.54 10.92
C PHE A 83 3.62 -2.05 10.71
N PRO A 84 3.65 -2.60 9.48
CA PRO A 84 3.56 -4.06 9.29
C PRO A 84 4.68 -4.86 9.97
N THR A 85 5.83 -4.23 10.25
CA THR A 85 6.96 -4.91 10.91
C THR A 85 6.72 -5.17 12.39
N THR A 86 5.69 -4.56 12.97
CA THR A 86 5.30 -4.75 14.38
C THR A 86 4.15 -5.75 14.54
N LEU A 87 3.68 -6.36 13.45
CA LEU A 87 2.58 -7.33 13.47
C LEU A 87 3.08 -8.75 13.29
N ARG A 88 2.45 -9.69 14.00
CA ARG A 88 2.60 -11.12 13.73
C ARG A 88 1.85 -11.47 12.45
N LYS A 89 2.32 -12.45 11.69
CA LYS A 89 1.64 -12.93 10.46
C LYS A 89 0.15 -13.23 10.66
N GLY A 90 -0.24 -13.76 11.83
CA GLY A 90 -1.63 -14.06 12.17
C GLY A 90 -2.50 -12.83 12.48
N ALA A 91 -1.90 -11.68 12.78
CA ALA A 91 -2.59 -10.41 13.01
C ALA A 91 -2.70 -9.55 11.73
N MET A 92 -2.12 -9.99 10.61
CA MET A 92 -2.16 -9.29 9.33
C MET A 92 -3.37 -9.67 8.45
N THR A 93 -4.32 -10.43 8.99
CA THR A 93 -5.48 -10.99 8.29
C THR A 93 -6.69 -10.08 8.27
#